data_AF-A0A382M9K3-F1
#
_entry.id   AF-A0A382M9K3-F1
#
_cell.length_a   1.000
_cell.length_b   1.000
_cell.length_c   1.000
_cell.angle_alpha   90.00
_cell.angle_beta   90.00
_cell.angle_gamma   90.00
#
_symmetry.space_group_name_H-M   'P 1'
#
loop_
_entity.id
_entity.type
_entity.pdbx_description
1 polymer ?
#
loop_
_entity_poly.entity_id
_entity_poly.type
_entity_poly.pdbx_seq_one_letter_code
_entity_poly.pdbx_strand_id
1 'polypeptide(L)' 'EKALLEEFGPQPAAISGAADPMAVSFDGHAQIILDMMDAIREDRDPHIPLESARHAVQIINAIYESGRKGRAIEL' A
#
# COMPACT_ATOMS: atom_id res chain seq x y z
N GLU A 1 -25.00 -4.33 -9.42
CA GLU A 1 -24.92 -4.58 -7.96
C GLU A 1 -24.47 -6.00 -7.65
N LYS A 2 -25.23 -7.04 -8.05
CA LYS A 2 -24.87 -8.45 -7.80
C LYS A 2 -23.49 -8.86 -8.36
N ALA A 3 -23.20 -8.52 -9.62
CA ALA A 3 -21.91 -8.81 -10.26
C ALA A 3 -20.72 -8.09 -9.59
N LEU A 4 -20.94 -6.88 -9.07
CA LEU A 4 -19.91 -6.07 -8.42
C LEU A 4 -19.59 -6.60 -7.01
N LEU A 5 -20.61 -7.11 -6.31
CA LEU A 5 -20.46 -7.83 -5.04
C LEU A 5 -19.86 -9.22 -5.21
N GLU A 6 -20.07 -9.89 -6.35
CA GLU A 6 -19.39 -11.16 -6.64
C GLU A 6 -17.91 -10.96 -6.91
N GLU A 7 -17.53 -9.86 -7.58
CA GLU A 7 -16.14 -9.58 -7.93
C GLU A 7 -15.34 -8.92 -6.78
N PHE A 8 -15.97 -8.02 -6.02
CA PHE A 8 -15.30 -7.21 -4.98
C PHE A 8 -15.90 -7.36 -3.58
N GLY A 9 -16.84 -8.29 -3.40
CA GLY A 9 -17.44 -8.56 -2.10
C GLY A 9 -16.44 -9.18 -1.11
N PRO A 10 -16.77 -9.14 0.19
CA PRO A 10 -15.90 -9.68 1.23
C PRO A 10 -15.69 -11.18 1.00
N GLN A 11 -14.46 -11.58 0.70
CA GLN A 11 -14.12 -12.99 0.60
C GLN A 11 -14.06 -13.61 2.01
N PRO A 12 -14.67 -14.78 2.24
CA PRO A 12 -14.79 -15.41 3.56
C PRO A 12 -13.46 -15.84 4.19
N ALA A 13 -12.34 -15.69 3.48
CA ALA A 13 -10.98 -15.99 3.95
C ALA A 13 -10.02 -14.79 3.88
N ALA A 14 -10.50 -13.58 3.56
CA ALA A 14 -9.67 -12.39 3.64
C ALA A 14 -9.51 -12.00 5.11
N ILE A 15 -8.41 -12.46 5.70
CA ILE A 15 -7.90 -11.94 6.96
C ILE A 15 -7.65 -10.44 6.75
N SER A 16 -8.62 -9.63 7.14
CA SER A 16 -8.63 -8.20 6.86
C SER A 16 -8.22 -7.44 8.12
N GLY A 17 -7.17 -6.62 8.00
CA GLY A 17 -6.74 -5.70 9.06
C GLY A 17 -7.84 -4.74 9.53
N ALA A 18 -8.92 -4.58 8.76
CA ALA A 18 -10.09 -3.78 9.16
C ALA A 18 -10.97 -4.48 10.22
N ALA A 19 -11.04 -5.82 10.20
CA ALA A 19 -11.82 -6.60 11.15
C ALA A 19 -10.99 -6.96 12.40
N ASP A 20 -9.70 -7.23 12.21
CA ASP A 20 -8.75 -7.46 13.29
C ASP A 20 -7.36 -6.90 12.88
N PRO A 21 -6.88 -5.82 13.53
CA PRO A 21 -5.57 -5.24 13.24
C PRO A 21 -4.40 -6.21 13.41
N MET A 22 -4.52 -7.24 14.27
CA MET A 22 -3.48 -8.25 14.48
C MET A 22 -3.42 -9.28 13.36
N ALA A 23 -4.40 -9.26 12.46
CA ALA A 23 -4.56 -10.23 11.40
C ALA A 23 -3.77 -9.85 10.13
N VAL A 24 -3.08 -8.70 10.15
CA VAL A 24 -2.14 -8.33 9.08
C VAL A 24 -0.91 -9.24 9.15
N SER A 25 -0.73 -10.09 8.15
CA SER A 25 0.43 -10.98 8.02
C SER A 25 1.71 -10.21 7.68
N PHE A 26 2.87 -10.77 8.06
CA PHE A 26 4.20 -10.25 7.69
C PHE A 26 4.62 -10.62 6.26
N ASP A 27 3.87 -11.49 5.57
CA ASP A 27 4.25 -12.05 4.27
C ASP A 27 4.55 -10.97 3.23
N GLY A 28 3.76 -9.89 3.20
CA GLY A 28 3.99 -8.77 2.28
C GLY A 28 5.36 -8.11 2.49
N HIS A 29 5.78 -7.93 3.75
CA HIS A 29 7.11 -7.40 4.05
C HIS A 29 8.22 -8.36 3.61
N ALA A 30 8.03 -9.67 3.81
CA ALA A 30 9.00 -10.68 3.37
C ALA A 30 9.17 -10.66 1.84
N GLN A 31 8.08 -10.54 1.08
CA GLN A 31 8.13 -10.46 -0.39
C GLN A 31 8.89 -9.22 -0.87
N ILE A 32 8.69 -8.06 -0.25
CA ILE A 32 9.42 -6.82 -0.60
C ILE A 32 10.93 -6.99 -0.37
N ILE A 33 11.32 -7.63 0.74
CA ILE A 33 12.73 -7.87 1.05
C ILE A 33 13.36 -8.85 0.06
N LEU A 34 12.64 -9.94 -0.27
CA LEU A 34 13.10 -10.93 -1.25
C LEU A 34 13.31 -10.28 -2.63
N ASP A 35 12.34 -9.50 -3.11
CA ASP A 35 12.46 -8.78 -4.37
C ASP A 35 13.66 -7.82 -4.37
N MET A 36 13.90 -7.08 -3.28
CA MET A 36 15.08 -6.22 -3.17
C MET A 36 16.39 -7.02 -3.23
N MET A 37 16.45 -8.19 -2.60
CA MET A 37 17.63 -9.06 -2.66
C MET A 37 17.88 -9.57 -4.08
N ASP A 38 16.82 -9.93 -4.81
CA ASP A 38 16.93 -10.41 -6.19
C ASP A 38 17.26 -9.28 -7.16
N ALA A 39 16.68 -8.09 -6.96
CA ALA A 39 17.00 -6.89 -7.73
C ALA A 39 18.51 -6.57 -7.70
N ILE A 40 19.16 -6.71 -6.54
CA ILE A 40 20.61 -6.54 -6.39
C ILE A 40 21.39 -7.62 -7.15
N ARG A 41 20.95 -8.89 -7.10
CA ARG A 41 21.64 -10.00 -7.76
C ARG A 41 21.54 -9.94 -9.28
N GLU A 42 20.41 -9.47 -9.78
CA GLU A 42 20.04 -9.47 -11.20
C GLU A 42 20.34 -8.13 -11.89
N ASP A 43 20.81 -7.11 -11.14
CA ASP A 43 21.07 -5.76 -11.63
C ASP A 43 19.85 -5.14 -12.32
N ARG A 44 18.70 -5.20 -11.62
CA ARG A 44 17.42 -4.62 -12.04
C ARG A 44 16.85 -3.71 -10.95
N ASP A 45 15.85 -2.91 -11.31
CA ASP A 45 15.07 -2.17 -10.32
C ASP A 45 14.24 -3.11 -9.43
N PRO A 46 14.08 -2.79 -8.14
CA PRO A 46 13.11 -3.46 -7.29
C PRO A 46 11.69 -3.08 -7.72
N HIS A 47 10.72 -3.91 -7.35
CA HIS A 47 9.31 -3.70 -7.60
C HIS A 47 8.79 -2.36 -7.01
N ILE A 48 9.40 -1.90 -5.91
CA ILE A 48 9.12 -0.61 -5.27
C ILE A 48 10.41 0.23 -5.30
N PRO A 49 10.62 1.07 -6.33
CA PRO A 49 11.81 1.89 -6.46
C PRO A 49 11.73 3.16 -5.57
N LEU A 50 12.87 3.82 -5.32
CA LEU A 50 12.95 4.98 -4.40
C LEU A 50 12.08 6.16 -4.86
N GLU A 51 11.94 6.35 -6.16
CA GLU A 51 11.16 7.40 -6.79
C GLU A 51 9.67 7.29 -6.40
N SER A 52 9.18 6.04 -6.23
CA SER A 52 7.81 5.78 -5.81
C SER A 52 7.55 6.19 -4.35
N ALA A 53 8.58 6.12 -3.49
CA ALA A 53 8.48 6.53 -2.08
C ALA A 53 8.18 8.02 -1.94
N ARG A 54 8.65 8.86 -2.89
CA ARG A 54 8.38 10.30 -2.89
C ARG A 54 6.89 10.60 -2.93
N HIS A 55 6.13 9.85 -3.74
CA HIS A 55 4.70 10.07 -3.89
C HIS A 55 3.93 9.80 -2.59
N ALA A 56 4.28 8.74 -1.85
CA ALA A 56 3.69 8.44 -0.55
C ALA A 56 3.92 9.59 0.46
N VAL A 57 5.14 10.13 0.52
CA VAL A 57 5.47 11.26 1.39
C VAL A 57 4.72 12.53 0.98
N GLN A 58 4.57 12.78 -0.32
CA GLN A 58 3.76 13.90 -0.82
C GLN A 58 2.31 13.81 -0.37
N ILE A 59 1.68 12.64 -0.46
CA ILE A 59 0.31 12.40 0.02
C ILE A 59 0.21 12.68 1.53
N ILE A 60 1.13 12.13 2.34
CA ILE A 60 1.12 12.32 3.80
C ILE A 60 1.23 13.81 4.15
N ASN A 61 2.14 14.54 3.48
CA ASN A 61 2.28 15.98 3.68
C ASN A 61 1.02 16.75 3.29
N ALA A 62 0.36 16.38 2.19
CA ALA A 62 -0.90 16.97 1.77
C ALA A 62 -2.04 16.71 2.77
N ILE A 63 -2.08 15.54 3.41
CA ILE A 63 -3.03 15.26 4.50
C ILE A 63 -2.80 16.21 5.68
N TYR A 64 -1.55 16.37 6.12
CA TYR A 64 -1.24 17.30 7.20
C TYR A 64 -1.55 18.75 6.85
N GLU A 65 -1.28 19.16 5.61
CA GLU A 65 -1.60 20.50 5.12
C GLU A 65 -3.11 20.73 5.04
N SER A 66 -3.87 19.74 4.54
CA SER A 66 -5.33 19.76 4.50
C SER A 66 -5.91 19.95 5.90
N GLY A 67 -5.43 19.18 6.89
CA GLY A 67 -5.87 19.31 8.29
C GLY A 67 -5.62 20.69 8.89
N ARG A 68 -4.52 21.36 8.51
CA ARG A 68 -4.22 22.74 8.95
C ARG A 68 -5.07 23.80 8.26
N LYS A 69 -5.42 23.59 6.98
CA LYS A 69 -6.12 24.59 6.15
C LYS A 69 -7.64 24.39 6.08
N GLY A 70 -8.13 23.22 6.49
CA GLY A 70 -9.55 22.87 6.38
C GLY A 70 -10.05 22.73 4.94
N ARG A 71 -9.16 22.41 3.98
CA ARG A 71 -9.51 22.23 2.57
C ARG A 71 -8.63 21.20 1.88
N ALA A 72 -9.13 20.60 0.81
CA ALA A 72 -8.37 19.68 -0.03
C ALA A 72 -7.09 20.34 -0.62
N ILE A 73 -6.06 19.52 -0.77
CA ILE A 73 -4.76 19.88 -1.37
C ILE A 73 -4.58 19.04 -2.63
N GLU A 74 -4.25 19.70 -3.75
CA GLU A 74 -3.95 19.08 -5.03
C GLU A 74 -2.47 18.66 -5.06
N LEU A 75 -2.17 17.48 -5.64
CA LEU A 75 -0.85 16.85 -5.65
C LEU A 75 -0.15 16.97 -7.00
#